data_AF-A0A663LPI4-F1
#
_entry.id   AF-A0A663LPI4-F1
#
_cell.length_a   1.000
_cell.length_b   1.000
_cell.length_c   1.000
_cell.angle_alpha   90.00
_cell.angle_beta   90.00
_cell.angle_gamma   90.00
#
_symmetry.space_group_name_H-M   'P 1'
#
loop_
_entity.id
_entity.type
_entity.pdbx_description
1 polymer ?
#
loop_
_entity_poly.entity_id
_entity_poly.type
_entity_poly.pdbx_seq_one_letter_code
_entity_poly.pdbx_strand_id
1 'polypeptide(L)'
;MADFASDKKSPEYFFMGLYVLVGAGALMTTVGFFGCCGAARESQCLLGAFFACLLVIFAAEVTAGVFAFIGKKVAIQESQKIYEDIYDDYMKNPGGKVNRTIYHYHLAFQCCGKDNMEQQMGLPCPENIQMPKNCLVEIENVIDANLRLVGIVGIAIAGITIFGMIFSMVLCCAIRNTRDMI
;
A
#
# COMPACT_ATOMS: atom_id res chain seq x y z
N MET A 1 0.33 13.55 18.32
CA MET A 1 -0.23 14.15 17.09
C MET A 1 0.31 15.57 16.81
N ALA A 2 1.41 16.02 17.44
CA ALA A 2 1.90 17.40 17.31
C ALA A 2 3.24 17.55 16.55
N ASP A 3 3.84 16.46 16.03
CA ASP A 3 5.20 16.50 15.47
C ASP A 3 5.29 16.50 13.93
N PHE A 4 4.17 16.65 13.21
CA PHE A 4 4.17 16.67 11.73
C PHE A 4 4.38 18.06 11.11
N ALA A 5 4.58 19.12 11.90
CA ALA A 5 4.57 20.50 11.40
C ALA A 5 5.95 21.10 11.04
N SER A 6 7.05 20.34 11.05
CA SER A 6 8.38 20.89 10.77
C SER A 6 9.23 20.07 9.81
N ASP A 7 8.81 19.98 8.54
CA ASP A 7 9.74 19.98 7.40
C ASP A 7 9.03 20.45 6.11
N LYS A 8 9.58 21.47 5.44
CA LYS A 8 8.98 22.14 4.27
C LYS A 8 8.86 21.23 3.03
N LYS A 9 9.43 20.01 3.03
CA LYS A 9 9.34 19.03 1.93
C LYS A 9 8.29 17.91 2.17
N SER A 10 7.76 17.79 3.38
CA SER A 10 6.71 16.81 3.74
C SER A 10 5.26 17.14 3.34
N PRO A 11 4.80 18.38 3.03
CA PRO A 11 3.38 18.60 2.78
C PRO A 11 2.88 17.89 1.52
N GLU A 12 3.70 17.79 0.46
CA GLU A 12 3.25 17.24 -0.82
C GLU A 12 2.90 15.75 -0.75
N TYR A 13 3.72 14.91 -0.12
CA TYR A 13 3.43 13.47 0.03
C TYR A 13 2.19 13.21 0.89
N PHE A 14 1.98 14.02 1.93
CA PHE A 14 0.80 13.93 2.78
C PHE A 14 -0.48 14.30 2.01
N PHE A 15 -0.44 15.38 1.22
CA PHE A 15 -1.58 15.77 0.37
C PHE A 15 -1.84 14.73 -0.74
N MET A 16 -0.81 14.16 -1.35
CA MET A 16 -0.97 13.09 -2.33
C MET A 16 -1.67 11.86 -1.75
N GLY A 17 -1.25 11.42 -0.55
CA GLY A 17 -1.92 10.32 0.14
C GLY A 17 -3.39 10.63 0.45
N LEU A 18 -3.68 11.86 0.89
CA LEU A 18 -5.04 12.30 1.17
C LEU A 18 -5.93 12.29 -0.09
N TYR A 19 -5.44 12.80 -1.23
CA TYR A 19 -6.19 12.79 -2.48
C TYR A 19 -6.50 11.37 -2.95
N VAL A 20 -5.55 10.44 -2.82
CA VAL A 20 -5.77 9.03 -3.16
C VAL A 20 -6.86 8.43 -2.26
N LEU A 21 -6.82 8.71 -0.95
CA LEU A 21 -7.80 8.19 -0.01
C LEU A 21 -9.22 8.72 -0.29
N VAL A 22 -9.35 10.04 -0.55
CA VAL A 22 -10.62 10.67 -0.90
C VAL A 22 -11.17 10.10 -2.21
N GLY A 23 -10.32 9.96 -3.23
CA GLY A 23 -10.69 9.38 -4.52
C GLY A 23 -11.17 7.93 -4.38
N ALA A 24 -10.45 7.11 -3.63
CA ALA A 24 -10.84 5.73 -3.34
C ALA A 24 -12.17 5.65 -2.60
N GLY A 25 -12.38 6.48 -1.56
CA GLY A 25 -13.63 6.51 -0.80
C GLY A 25 -14.84 6.94 -1.63
N ALA A 26 -14.67 7.95 -2.49
CA ALA A 26 -15.72 8.40 -3.40
C ALA A 26 -16.09 7.31 -4.43
N LEU A 27 -15.09 6.61 -4.98
CA LEU A 27 -15.30 5.48 -5.88
C LEU A 27 -16.08 4.35 -5.19
N MET A 28 -15.66 3.94 -3.99
CA MET A 28 -16.35 2.90 -3.22
C MET A 28 -17.81 3.27 -2.91
N THR A 29 -18.07 4.53 -2.55
CA THR A 29 -19.44 5.02 -2.28
C THR A 29 -20.31 4.95 -3.53
N THR A 30 -19.76 5.35 -4.68
CA THR A 30 -20.47 5.32 -5.97
C THR A 30 -20.79 3.89 -6.41
N VAL A 31 -19.82 2.99 -6.29
CA VAL A 31 -20.01 1.56 -6.60
C VAL A 31 -21.05 0.93 -5.66
N GLY A 32 -20.99 1.25 -4.36
CA GLY A 32 -21.97 0.78 -3.37
C GLY A 32 -23.38 1.30 -3.66
N PHE A 33 -23.52 2.56 -4.08
CA PHE A 33 -24.80 3.14 -4.47
C PHE A 33 -25.40 2.42 -5.69
N PHE A 34 -24.61 2.16 -6.73
CA PHE A 34 -25.08 1.41 -7.90
C PHE A 34 -25.47 -0.03 -7.56
N GLY A 35 -24.72 -0.70 -6.68
CA GLY A 35 -25.09 -2.04 -6.20
C GLY A 35 -26.40 -2.04 -5.42
N CYS A 36 -26.52 -1.17 -4.41
CA CYS A 36 -27.70 -1.12 -3.54
C CYS A 36 -28.95 -0.65 -4.30
N CYS A 37 -28.90 0.47 -5.02
CA CYS A 37 -30.03 0.96 -5.79
C CYS A 37 -30.35 0.08 -7.00
N GLY A 38 -29.35 -0.59 -7.59
CA GLY A 38 -29.56 -1.53 -8.69
C GLY A 38 -30.38 -2.73 -8.27
N ALA A 39 -30.09 -3.28 -7.08
CA ALA A 39 -30.88 -4.35 -6.48
C ALA A 39 -32.27 -3.87 -6.04
N ALA A 40 -32.36 -2.75 -5.32
CA ALA A 40 -33.63 -2.25 -4.79
C ALA A 40 -34.64 -1.80 -5.87
N ARG A 41 -34.13 -1.24 -6.97
CA ARG A 41 -34.97 -0.70 -8.06
C ARG A 41 -35.12 -1.67 -9.23
N GLU A 42 -34.61 -2.90 -9.08
CA GLU A 42 -34.60 -3.96 -10.11
C GLU A 42 -34.16 -3.45 -11.50
N SER A 43 -33.23 -2.50 -11.53
CA SER A 43 -32.83 -1.80 -12.75
C SER A 43 -31.60 -2.45 -13.36
N GLN A 44 -31.79 -3.05 -14.54
CA GLN A 44 -30.71 -3.73 -15.26
C GLN A 44 -29.58 -2.80 -15.69
N CYS A 45 -29.87 -1.54 -16.01
CA CYS A 45 -28.82 -0.57 -16.36
C CYS A 45 -27.91 -0.26 -15.17
N LEU A 46 -28.48 -0.08 -13.97
CA LEU A 46 -27.69 0.20 -12.77
C LEU A 46 -26.86 -1.00 -12.33
N LEU A 47 -27.43 -2.21 -12.44
CA LEU A 47 -26.73 -3.45 -12.12
C LEU A 47 -25.64 -3.78 -13.16
N GLY A 48 -25.87 -3.44 -14.44
CA GLY A 48 -24.84 -3.50 -15.48
C GLY A 48 -23.70 -2.50 -15.24
N ALA A 49 -24.00 -1.28 -14.80
CA ALA A 49 -22.98 -0.30 -14.42
C ALA A 49 -22.14 -0.78 -13.22
N PHE A 50 -22.78 -1.34 -12.19
CA PHE A 50 -22.09 -1.97 -11.06
C PHE A 50 -21.14 -3.09 -11.51
N PHE A 51 -21.59 -4.00 -12.37
CA PHE A 51 -20.75 -5.07 -12.93
C PHE A 51 -19.55 -4.53 -13.72
N ALA A 52 -19.77 -3.51 -14.57
CA ALA A 52 -18.69 -2.87 -15.32
C ALA A 52 -17.64 -2.22 -14.40
N CYS A 53 -18.08 -1.54 -13.33
CA CYS A 53 -17.16 -0.99 -12.32
C CYS A 53 -16.35 -2.09 -11.62
N LEU A 54 -16.99 -3.20 -11.22
CA LEU A 54 -16.29 -4.32 -10.60
C LEU A 54 -15.25 -4.97 -11.53
N LEU A 55 -15.55 -5.08 -12.83
CA LEU A 55 -14.60 -5.59 -13.81
C LEU A 55 -13.36 -4.70 -13.92
N VAL A 56 -13.53 -3.37 -13.95
CA VAL A 56 -12.40 -2.43 -13.99
C VAL A 56 -11.58 -2.52 -12.71
N ILE A 57 -12.23 -2.62 -11.54
CA ILE A 57 -11.54 -2.80 -10.26
C ILE A 57 -10.73 -4.10 -10.24
N PHE A 58 -11.32 -5.21 -10.70
CA PHE A 58 -10.63 -6.51 -10.77
C PHE A 58 -9.41 -6.46 -11.71
N ALA A 59 -9.52 -5.81 -12.88
CA ALA A 59 -8.38 -5.62 -13.77
C ALA A 59 -7.26 -4.77 -13.13
N ALA A 60 -7.64 -3.74 -12.36
CA ALA A 60 -6.69 -2.92 -11.60
C ALA A 60 -6.03 -3.72 -10.46
N GLU A 61 -6.77 -4.57 -9.74
CA GLU A 61 -6.25 -5.46 -8.70
C GLU A 61 -5.21 -6.43 -9.26
N VAL A 62 -5.51 -7.07 -10.39
CA VAL A 62 -4.57 -8.00 -11.05
C VAL A 62 -3.32 -7.25 -11.52
N THR A 63 -3.49 -6.07 -12.13
CA THR A 63 -2.36 -5.26 -12.61
C THR A 63 -1.46 -4.80 -11.46
N ALA A 64 -2.07 -4.28 -10.38
CA ALA A 64 -1.35 -3.87 -9.17
C ALA A 64 -0.65 -5.06 -8.50
N GLY A 65 -1.29 -6.24 -8.44
CA GLY A 65 -0.70 -7.46 -7.89
C GLY A 65 0.51 -7.94 -8.68
N VAL A 66 0.43 -7.96 -10.02
CA VAL A 66 1.55 -8.32 -10.89
C VAL A 66 2.69 -7.31 -10.74
N PHE A 67 2.38 -6.01 -10.73
CA PHE A 67 3.38 -4.96 -10.56
C PHE A 67 4.09 -5.06 -9.20
N ALA A 68 3.35 -5.31 -8.12
CA ALA A 68 3.92 -5.54 -6.79
C ALA A 68 4.84 -6.77 -6.75
N PHE A 69 4.46 -7.86 -7.43
CA PHE A 69 5.25 -9.09 -7.47
C PHE A 69 6.58 -8.91 -8.21
N ILE A 70 6.55 -8.30 -9.40
CA ILE A 70 7.75 -8.04 -10.20
C ILE A 70 8.63 -6.97 -9.52
N GLY A 71 7.99 -5.95 -8.95
CA GLY A 71 8.64 -4.82 -8.28
C GLY A 71 9.34 -5.20 -6.97
N LYS A 72 9.01 -6.33 -6.33
CA LYS A 72 9.59 -6.75 -5.04
C LYS A 72 11.12 -6.71 -5.05
N LYS A 73 11.76 -7.38 -6.02
CA LYS A 73 13.23 -7.48 -6.06
C LYS A 73 13.89 -6.12 -6.27
N VAL A 74 13.30 -5.32 -7.16
CA VAL A 74 13.77 -3.96 -7.46
C VAL A 74 13.60 -3.07 -6.23
N ALA A 75 12.47 -3.16 -5.52
CA ALA A 75 12.21 -2.38 -4.31
C ALA A 75 13.19 -2.71 -3.18
N ILE A 76 13.50 -3.99 -2.96
CA ILE A 76 14.50 -4.41 -1.97
C ILE A 76 15.87 -3.84 -2.35
N GLN A 77 16.31 -4.02 -3.60
CA GLN A 77 17.62 -3.55 -4.03
C GLN A 77 17.75 -2.03 -4.02
N GLU A 78 16.72 -1.30 -4.45
CA GLU A 78 16.69 0.16 -4.42
C GLU A 78 16.69 0.68 -2.98
N SER A 79 15.87 0.09 -2.09
CA SER A 79 15.84 0.50 -0.68
C SER A 79 17.17 0.24 0.03
N GLN A 80 17.85 -0.88 -0.27
CA GLN A 80 19.20 -1.16 0.22
C GLN A 80 20.22 -0.13 -0.30
N LYS A 81 20.22 0.17 -1.61
CA LYS A 81 21.13 1.17 -2.20
C LYS A 81 20.92 2.57 -1.62
N ILE A 82 19.67 3.00 -1.48
CA ILE A 82 19.32 4.29 -0.89
C ILE A 82 19.85 4.36 0.55
N TYR A 83 19.68 3.28 1.31
CA TYR A 83 20.21 3.21 2.67
C TYR A 83 21.75 3.27 2.70
N GLU A 84 22.44 2.55 1.82
CA GLU A 84 23.91 2.62 1.73
C GLU A 84 24.42 4.02 1.36
N ASP A 85 23.75 4.71 0.43
CA ASP A 85 24.11 6.08 0.03
C ASP A 85 23.93 7.08 1.19
N ILE A 86 22.81 6.96 1.92
CA ILE A 86 22.54 7.75 3.13
C ILE A 86 23.58 7.46 4.23
N TYR A 87 23.95 6.20 4.40
CA TYR A 87 24.94 5.77 5.40
C TYR A 87 26.34 6.31 5.08
N ASP A 88 26.77 6.21 3.81
CA ASP A 88 28.07 6.72 3.37
C ASP A 88 28.16 8.24 3.47
N ASP A 89 27.10 8.98 3.13
CA ASP A 89 27.06 10.44 3.30
C ASP A 89 27.12 10.85 4.78
N TYR A 90 26.46 10.09 5.67
CA TYR A 90 26.54 10.28 7.11
C TYR A 90 27.96 10.08 7.65
N MET A 91 28.62 8.99 7.25
CA MET A 91 30.01 8.69 7.65
C MET A 91 30.98 9.79 7.19
N LYS A 92 30.75 10.38 6.02
CA LYS A 92 31.54 11.50 5.51
C LYS A 92 31.25 12.84 6.22
N ASN A 93 30.01 13.09 6.62
CA ASN A 93 29.56 14.35 7.22
C ASN A 93 28.66 14.14 8.47
N PRO A 94 29.21 13.77 9.64
CA PRO A 94 28.43 13.38 10.84
C PRO A 94 27.58 14.49 11.50
N GLY A 95 27.66 15.74 11.01
CA GLY A 95 26.91 16.90 11.52
C GLY A 95 25.79 17.41 10.60
N GLY A 96 25.48 16.71 9.52
CA GLY A 96 24.53 17.15 8.49
C GLY A 96 23.06 16.90 8.79
N LYS A 97 22.17 17.33 7.86
CA LYS A 97 20.72 17.04 7.91
C LYS A 97 20.39 15.54 7.78
N VAL A 98 21.36 14.74 7.34
CA VAL A 98 21.24 13.29 7.10
C VAL A 98 20.96 12.50 8.38
N ASN A 99 21.36 13.05 9.54
CA ASN A 99 21.13 12.46 10.87
C ASN A 99 19.64 12.18 11.13
N ARG A 100 18.74 13.02 10.61
CA ARG A 100 17.29 12.84 10.82
C ARG A 100 16.72 11.77 9.88
N THR A 101 17.13 11.76 8.62
CA THR A 101 16.67 10.78 7.63
C THR A 101 17.10 9.36 8.00
N ILE A 102 18.37 9.16 8.38
CA ILE A 102 18.88 7.85 8.77
C ILE A 102 18.21 7.33 10.05
N TYR A 103 17.94 8.22 11.02
CA TYR A 103 17.20 7.87 12.23
C TYR A 103 15.77 7.38 11.92
N HIS A 104 15.07 8.02 10.97
CA HIS A 104 13.75 7.56 10.53
C HIS A 104 13.79 6.18 9.87
N TYR A 105 14.84 5.87 9.11
CA TYR A 105 15.05 4.52 8.57
C TYR A 105 15.27 3.51 9.70
N HIS A 106 16.15 3.81 10.65
CA HIS A 106 16.39 2.95 11.82
C HIS A 106 15.13 2.69 12.64
N LEU A 107 14.28 3.71 12.83
CA LEU A 107 13.02 3.58 13.55
C LEU A 107 11.99 2.77 12.76
N ALA A 108 11.87 3.01 11.45
CA ALA A 108 10.89 2.33 10.59
C ALA A 108 11.17 0.84 10.43
N PHE A 109 12.46 0.48 10.29
CA PHE A 109 12.89 -0.91 10.10
C PHE A 109 13.40 -1.58 11.39
N GLN A 110 13.44 -0.87 12.52
CA GLN A 110 13.94 -1.37 13.80
C GLN A 110 15.36 -1.98 13.69
N CYS A 111 16.23 -1.31 12.93
CA CYS A 111 17.59 -1.75 12.63
C CYS A 111 18.58 -0.60 12.88
N CYS A 112 19.88 -0.89 12.93
CA CYS A 112 20.90 0.13 13.20
C CYS A 112 22.21 -0.22 12.49
N GLY A 113 22.61 0.61 11.53
CA GLY A 113 23.90 0.47 10.83
C GLY A 113 23.95 -0.68 9.82
N LYS A 114 25.16 -0.92 9.30
CA LYS A 114 25.46 -2.03 8.39
C LYS A 114 26.05 -3.20 9.16
N ASP A 115 26.95 -2.95 10.11
CA ASP A 115 27.52 -4.00 10.95
C ASP A 115 27.24 -3.80 12.45
N ASN A 116 27.21 -4.92 13.18
CA ASN A 116 26.91 -4.96 14.62
C ASN A 116 27.96 -4.21 15.48
N MET A 117 29.10 -3.82 14.89
CA MET A 117 30.21 -3.14 15.57
C MET A 117 30.24 -1.61 15.37
N GLU A 118 29.40 -1.05 14.48
CA GLU A 118 29.43 0.38 14.12
C GLU A 118 28.62 1.27 15.10
N GLN A 119 27.96 0.65 16.10
CA GLN A 119 27.19 1.36 17.13
C GLN A 119 28.02 2.39 17.93
N GLN A 120 29.35 2.29 17.91
CA GLN A 120 30.24 3.13 18.73
C GLN A 120 30.68 4.44 18.03
N MET A 121 30.25 4.66 16.79
CA MET A 121 30.69 5.80 15.96
C MET A 121 29.68 6.96 15.88
N GLY A 122 28.84 7.11 16.91
CA GLY A 122 27.93 8.25 17.04
C GLY A 122 26.73 8.23 16.11
N LEU A 123 26.30 7.07 15.59
CA LEU A 123 25.07 6.94 14.81
C LEU A 123 23.81 7.19 15.68
N PRO A 124 22.81 7.92 15.18
CA PRO A 124 21.53 8.05 15.88
C PRO A 124 20.74 6.74 15.72
N CYS A 125 20.86 5.85 16.70
CA CYS A 125 20.10 4.61 16.77
C CYS A 125 19.06 4.66 17.89
N PRO A 126 17.88 4.03 17.72
CA PRO A 126 16.87 3.98 18.75
C PRO A 126 17.32 3.09 19.92
N GLU A 127 17.18 3.58 21.15
CA GLU A 127 17.60 2.92 22.41
C GLU A 127 16.94 1.55 22.68
N ASN A 128 15.86 1.21 21.96
CA ASN A 128 15.11 -0.03 22.16
C ASN A 128 15.68 -1.26 21.43
N ILE A 129 16.80 -1.14 20.71
CA ILE A 129 17.38 -2.26 19.95
C ILE A 129 18.35 -3.04 20.84
N GLN A 130 17.89 -4.18 21.36
CA GLN A 130 18.62 -5.03 22.31
C GLN A 130 19.80 -5.79 21.68
N MET A 131 19.84 -5.91 20.35
CA MET A 131 21.02 -6.26 19.55
C MET A 131 20.91 -5.59 18.17
N PRO A 132 21.93 -4.84 17.70
CA PRO A 132 21.86 -4.18 16.40
C PRO A 132 21.66 -5.22 15.31
N LYS A 133 20.54 -5.12 14.60
CA LYS A 133 20.31 -5.86 13.36
C LYS A 133 20.87 -5.06 12.20
N ASN A 134 21.53 -5.76 11.28
CA ASN A 134 21.98 -5.21 10.01
C ASN A 134 20.76 -4.71 9.21
N CYS A 135 20.73 -3.41 8.90
CA CYS A 135 19.61 -2.81 8.18
C CYS A 135 19.42 -3.38 6.77
N LEU A 136 20.48 -3.77 6.07
CA LEU A 136 20.35 -4.35 4.72
C LEU A 136 19.54 -5.65 4.74
N VAL A 137 19.76 -6.50 5.75
CA VAL A 137 19.04 -7.77 5.92
C VAL A 137 17.62 -7.51 6.43
N GLU A 138 17.46 -6.61 7.38
CA GLU A 138 16.15 -6.33 7.96
C GLU A 138 15.20 -5.64 6.97
N ILE A 139 15.72 -4.79 6.08
CA ILE A 139 14.94 -4.20 4.98
C ILE A 139 14.35 -5.29 4.09
N GLU A 140 15.12 -6.32 3.72
CA GLU A 140 14.63 -7.45 2.93
C GLU A 140 13.54 -8.22 3.69
N ASN A 141 13.79 -8.55 4.96
CA ASN A 141 12.84 -9.28 5.81
C ASN A 141 11.52 -8.52 6.00
N VAL A 142 11.59 -7.23 6.28
CA VAL A 142 10.43 -6.36 6.52
C VAL A 142 9.63 -6.17 5.23
N ILE A 143 10.29 -5.96 4.10
CA ILE A 143 9.60 -5.84 2.81
C ILE A 143 8.90 -7.17 2.45
N ASP A 144 9.57 -8.31 2.63
CA ASP A 144 8.97 -9.63 2.36
C ASP A 144 7.76 -9.91 3.25
N ALA A 145 7.88 -9.66 4.56
CA ALA A 145 6.81 -9.87 5.53
C ALA A 145 5.59 -8.98 5.24
N ASN A 146 5.81 -7.71 4.92
CA ASN A 146 4.72 -6.79 4.59
C ASN A 146 4.06 -7.14 3.26
N LEU A 147 4.83 -7.51 2.24
CA LEU A 147 4.28 -7.99 0.97
C LEU A 147 3.41 -9.23 1.16
N ARG A 148 3.78 -10.12 2.08
CA ARG A 148 2.97 -11.29 2.43
C ARG A 148 1.61 -10.88 3.02
N LEU A 149 1.60 -9.92 3.96
CA LEU A 149 0.35 -9.39 4.52
C LEU A 149 -0.51 -8.69 3.48
N VAL A 150 0.07 -7.81 2.67
CA VAL A 150 -0.62 -7.11 1.57
C VAL A 150 -1.15 -8.11 0.55
N GLY A 151 -0.40 -9.17 0.25
CA GLY A 151 -0.81 -10.25 -0.64
C GLY A 151 -2.06 -10.98 -0.13
N ILE A 152 -2.11 -11.33 1.16
CA ILE A 152 -3.29 -11.96 1.77
C ILE A 152 -4.51 -11.05 1.68
N VAL A 153 -4.36 -9.77 2.02
CA VAL A 153 -5.45 -8.78 1.93
C VAL A 153 -5.92 -8.62 0.49
N GLY A 154 -4.98 -8.52 -0.47
CA GLY A 154 -5.31 -8.41 -1.89
C GLY A 154 -6.09 -9.61 -2.44
N ILE A 155 -5.71 -10.84 -2.05
CA ILE A 155 -6.43 -12.06 -2.45
C ILE A 155 -7.85 -12.06 -1.87
N ALA A 156 -8.02 -11.65 -0.61
CA ALA A 156 -9.33 -11.58 0.02
C ALA A 156 -10.24 -10.57 -0.71
N ILE A 157 -9.71 -9.39 -1.04
CA ILE A 157 -10.44 -8.36 -1.80
C ILE A 157 -10.83 -8.88 -3.18
N ALA A 158 -9.90 -9.51 -3.92
CA ALA A 158 -10.18 -10.12 -5.22
C ALA A 158 -11.27 -11.21 -5.13
N GLY A 159 -11.30 -11.97 -4.03
CA GLY A 159 -12.39 -12.91 -3.76
C GLY A 159 -13.74 -12.21 -3.64
N ILE A 160 -13.81 -11.13 -2.85
CA ILE A 160 -15.03 -10.35 -2.64
C ILE A 160 -15.51 -9.71 -3.96
N THR A 161 -14.59 -9.19 -4.79
CA THR A 161 -14.95 -8.60 -6.08
C THR A 161 -15.52 -9.64 -7.03
N ILE A 162 -14.94 -10.85 -7.08
CA ILE A 162 -15.48 -11.98 -7.86
C ILE A 162 -16.88 -12.37 -7.38
N PHE A 163 -17.09 -12.50 -6.07
CA PHE A 163 -18.42 -12.77 -5.53
C PHE A 163 -19.43 -11.68 -5.93
N GLY A 164 -19.05 -10.41 -5.84
CA GLY A 164 -19.88 -9.29 -6.29
C GLY A 164 -20.26 -9.39 -7.77
N MET A 165 -19.32 -9.78 -8.64
CA MET A 165 -19.58 -9.99 -10.07
C MET A 165 -20.57 -11.13 -10.31
N ILE A 166 -20.41 -12.26 -9.62
CA ILE A 166 -21.31 -13.42 -9.73
C ILE A 166 -22.72 -13.03 -9.31
N PHE A 167 -22.89 -12.41 -8.13
CA PHE A 167 -24.20 -11.98 -7.64
C PHE A 167 -24.85 -10.97 -8.58
N SER A 168 -24.08 -10.01 -9.10
CA SER A 168 -24.57 -9.04 -10.08
C SER A 168 -25.10 -9.73 -11.34
N MET A 169 -24.38 -10.72 -11.87
CA MET A 169 -24.78 -11.44 -13.08
C MET A 169 -26.03 -12.28 -12.84
N VAL A 170 -26.09 -13.01 -11.72
CA VAL A 170 -27.26 -13.82 -11.34
C VAL A 170 -28.50 -12.95 -11.19
N LEU A 171 -28.39 -11.82 -10.47
CA LEU A 171 -29.50 -10.90 -10.26
C LEU A 171 -29.94 -10.21 -11.57
N CYS A 172 -28.98 -9.84 -12.44
CA CYS A 172 -29.28 -9.32 -13.78
C CYS A 172 -30.10 -10.34 -14.60
N CYS A 173 -29.68 -11.61 -14.59
CA CYS A 173 -30.36 -12.68 -15.31
C CYS A 173 -31.75 -12.96 -14.75
N ALA A 174 -31.90 -12.98 -13.41
CA ALA A 174 -33.19 -13.17 -12.75
C ALA A 174 -34.19 -12.05 -13.14
N ILE A 175 -33.75 -10.78 -13.09
CA ILE A 175 -34.58 -9.64 -13.48
C ILE A 175 -34.94 -9.70 -14.97
N ARG A 176 -34.00 -10.11 -15.85
CA ARG A 176 -34.28 -10.26 -17.29
C ARG A 176 -35.40 -11.27 -17.52
N ASN A 177 -35.28 -12.43 -16.90
CA ASN A 177 -36.25 -13.51 -17.03
C ASN A 177 -37.65 -13.10 -16.53
N THR A 178 -37.73 -12.34 -15.43
CA THR A 178 -39.00 -11.79 -14.94
C THR A 178 -39.63 -10.82 -15.94
N ARG A 179 -38.82 -9.96 -16.59
CA ARG A 179 -39.33 -9.01 -17.59
C ARG A 179 -39.80 -9.69 -18.87
N ASP A 180 -39.11 -10.74 -19.31
CA ASP A 180 -39.49 -11.49 -20.53
C ASP A 180 -40.79 -12.28 -20.36
N MET A 181 -41.26 -12.52 -19.13
CA MET A 181 -42.52 -13.20 -18.83
C MET A 181 -43.75 -12.26 -18.71
N ILE A 182 -43.56 -10.94 -18.74
CA ILE A 182 -44.64 -9.93 -18.61
C ILE A 182 -44.93 -9.34 -19.98
#